data_AF-A0A9W6TNB8-F1
#
_entry.id   AF-A0A9W6TNB8-F1
#
_cell.length_a   1.000
_cell.length_b   1.000
_cell.length_c   1.000
_cell.angle_alpha   90.00
_cell.angle_beta   90.00
_cell.angle_gamma   90.00
#
_symmetry.space_group_name_H-M   'P 1'
#
loop_
_entity.id
_entity.type
_entity.pdbx_description
1 polymer ?
#
loop_
_entity_poly.entity_id
_entity_poly.type
_entity_poly.pdbx_seq_one_letter_code
_entity_poly.pdbx_strand_id
1 'polypeptide(L)'
;MMTKKAQLTGVVVILAIIGIIVGVMVTRQASSSASESSGTASSGSGSSVTDSSGESSTTTSSSSGTSTVSKKKKKSSTSSNSGTGSVTSDPTSAKFTLSAFAIGDWGTTVNQDSCCTRSSTFNDYDVNAEDIVANLMDQQAKAASAPPKCILSHGDNFYWTGIDSEGSRDSRFTTTFEGKYDGDNIKSVPWVNVLGNHDYGGASYICSDDEGLAKCSSADELVKALSNKFSWQSDYTSPNDNRWVLKDHFYVYSIEDKDSGVSIDIFNVDAGDASTHGAQQTCCQCYGYAEGSDKKCKNVARGDKLCCGGDTDMYDACYKKFTEWSDDSRKQLAKEVAASTATWKIVNSHYSPYAHYDESGMAKWFKILKDSGIQLWMNGHTHGENHDYSSTYKVHFVDNGAGGGIQKESASVRIHVRGGV
;
A
#
# COMPACT_ATOMS: atom_id res chain seq x y z
N MET A 1 13.52 36.16 40.83
CA MET A 1 14.63 35.42 41.44
C MET A 1 14.09 34.10 41.98
N MET A 2 14.24 33.01 41.23
CA MET A 2 13.91 31.66 41.72
C MET A 2 14.98 31.23 42.73
N THR A 3 14.55 30.65 43.84
CA THR A 3 15.42 30.32 44.97
C THR A 3 16.35 29.15 44.64
N LYS A 4 17.60 29.22 45.13
CA LYS A 4 18.69 28.24 44.89
C LYS A 4 18.32 26.77 45.18
N LYS A 5 17.24 26.50 45.92
CA LYS A 5 16.74 25.14 46.17
C LYS A 5 16.02 24.52 44.95
N ALA A 6 15.37 25.32 44.11
CA ALA A 6 14.65 24.80 42.93
C ALA A 6 15.59 24.37 41.79
N GLN A 7 16.77 24.99 41.66
CA GLN A 7 17.76 24.60 40.64
C GLN A 7 18.49 23.30 40.99
N LEU A 8 18.72 23.01 42.27
CA LEU A 8 19.41 21.78 42.71
C LEU A 8 18.53 20.54 42.56
N THR A 9 17.22 20.64 42.76
CA THR A 9 16.30 19.50 42.57
C THR A 9 16.11 19.16 41.09
N GLY A 10 16.08 20.17 40.20
CA GLY A 10 15.97 19.96 38.75
C GLY A 10 17.18 19.24 38.14
N VAL A 11 18.41 19.57 38.59
CA VAL A 11 19.64 18.96 38.06
C VAL A 11 19.79 17.49 38.52
N VAL A 12 19.37 17.15 39.74
CA VAL A 12 19.45 15.78 40.26
C VAL A 12 18.45 14.84 39.56
N VAL A 13 17.26 15.33 39.21
CA VAL A 13 16.24 14.54 38.49
C VAL A 13 16.67 14.28 37.03
N ILE A 14 17.30 15.25 36.36
CA ILE A 14 17.78 15.10 34.98
C ILE A 14 18.95 14.09 34.91
N LEU A 15 19.87 14.10 35.87
CA LEU A 15 20.99 13.14 35.91
C LEU A 15 20.53 11.70 36.24
N ALA A 16 19.47 11.54 37.03
CA ALA A 16 18.90 10.22 37.31
C ALA A 16 18.21 9.59 36.08
N ILE A 17 17.56 10.40 35.25
CA ILE A 17 16.90 9.94 34.00
C ILE A 17 17.94 9.52 32.95
N ILE A 18 19.04 10.28 32.82
CA ILE A 18 20.12 9.93 31.88
C ILE A 18 20.83 8.63 32.32
N GLY A 19 21.01 8.40 33.63
CA GLY A 19 21.59 7.17 34.16
C GLY A 19 20.75 5.91 33.87
N ILE A 20 19.41 6.03 33.89
CA ILE A 20 18.49 4.92 33.58
C ILE A 20 18.50 4.59 32.08
N ILE A 21 18.55 5.59 31.21
CA ILE A 21 18.57 5.40 29.75
C ILE A 21 19.87 4.70 29.30
N VAL A 22 21.02 5.09 29.86
CA VAL A 22 22.31 4.43 29.54
C VAL A 22 22.36 3.00 30.07
N GLY A 23 21.78 2.72 31.25
CA GLY A 23 21.72 1.37 31.82
C GLY A 23 20.86 0.38 31.01
N VAL A 24 19.78 0.86 30.38
CA VAL A 24 18.89 0.04 29.53
C VAL A 24 19.51 -0.23 28.16
N MET A 25 20.32 0.68 27.61
CA MET A 25 21.02 0.44 26.34
C MET A 25 22.19 -0.54 26.48
N VAL A 26 22.91 -0.53 27.61
CA VAL A 26 24.05 -1.45 27.85
C VAL A 26 23.59 -2.89 28.15
N THR A 27 22.39 -3.10 28.69
CA THR A 27 21.85 -4.44 28.97
C THR A 27 21.21 -5.12 27.77
N ARG A 28 20.79 -4.37 26.74
CA ARG A 28 20.20 -4.94 25.51
C ARG A 28 21.21 -5.48 24.50
N GLN A 29 22.48 -5.12 24.61
CA GLN A 29 23.54 -5.60 23.70
C GLN A 29 24.13 -6.96 24.11
N ALA A 30 23.69 -7.54 25.24
CA ALA A 30 24.26 -8.75 25.83
C ALA A 30 23.34 -9.98 25.81
N SER A 31 22.22 -9.98 25.08
CA SER A 31 21.33 -11.15 25.04
C SER A 31 20.69 -11.38 23.66
N SER A 32 21.50 -11.83 22.71
CA SER A 32 21.03 -12.45 21.47
C SER A 32 21.44 -13.93 21.44
N SER A 33 20.57 -14.80 21.96
CA SER A 33 20.51 -16.23 21.58
C SER A 33 19.47 -16.97 22.44
N ALA A 34 18.29 -17.24 21.88
CA ALA A 34 17.54 -18.47 22.10
C ALA A 34 16.27 -18.46 21.23
N SER A 35 16.19 -19.42 20.32
CA SER A 35 14.96 -19.95 19.76
C SER A 35 14.09 -20.55 20.87
N GLU A 36 12.78 -20.34 20.85
CA GLU A 36 11.80 -21.43 20.84
C GLU A 36 10.34 -20.95 20.75
N SER A 37 9.54 -21.85 20.21
CA SER A 37 8.11 -21.83 19.92
C SER A 37 7.21 -21.80 21.15
N SER A 38 6.03 -21.21 21.02
CA SER A 38 4.80 -21.76 21.60
C SER A 38 3.56 -21.18 20.90
N GLY A 39 2.75 -22.04 20.31
CA GLY A 39 1.44 -21.67 19.80
C GLY A 39 0.40 -21.52 20.91
N THR A 40 -0.78 -20.99 20.56
CA THR A 40 -2.10 -21.46 21.01
C THR A 40 -3.17 -20.95 20.05
N ALA A 41 -4.09 -21.86 19.73
CA ALA A 41 -5.25 -21.80 18.84
C ALA A 41 -6.29 -20.73 19.27
N SER A 42 -6.83 -19.91 18.37
CA SER A 42 -7.99 -20.10 17.45
C SER A 42 -9.38 -19.95 18.08
N SER A 43 -10.22 -19.11 17.46
CA SER A 43 -11.67 -19.30 17.40
C SER A 43 -12.22 -18.76 16.07
N GLY A 44 -12.15 -19.57 15.03
CA GLY A 44 -12.82 -19.35 13.75
C GLY A 44 -14.03 -20.27 13.64
N SER A 45 -15.22 -19.71 13.47
CA SER A 45 -16.43 -20.47 13.13
C SER A 45 -16.44 -20.72 11.62
N GLY A 46 -16.30 -21.98 11.21
CA GLY A 46 -16.43 -22.43 9.83
C GLY A 46 -17.51 -23.50 9.74
N SER A 47 -18.51 -23.25 8.90
CA SER A 47 -19.57 -24.21 8.56
C SER A 47 -19.02 -25.38 7.75
N SER A 48 -19.49 -26.56 8.12
CA SER A 48 -19.21 -27.87 7.55
C SER A 48 -19.79 -28.08 6.16
N VAL A 49 -19.01 -28.70 5.28
CA VAL A 49 -19.54 -29.61 4.25
C VAL A 49 -18.70 -30.87 4.27
N THR A 50 -19.39 -31.98 4.56
CA THR A 50 -18.90 -33.35 4.59
C THR A 50 -18.61 -33.86 3.20
N ASP A 51 -17.50 -34.57 3.02
CA ASP A 51 -17.54 -35.79 2.23
C ASP A 51 -16.51 -36.82 2.69
N SER A 52 -16.93 -38.08 2.60
CA SER A 52 -16.37 -39.22 3.32
C SER A 52 -15.48 -40.11 2.44
N SER A 53 -14.59 -40.81 3.15
CA SER A 53 -14.08 -42.17 2.87
C SER A 53 -12.98 -42.38 1.82
N GLY A 54 -11.96 -43.12 2.24
CA GLY A 54 -10.93 -43.70 1.37
C GLY A 54 -9.63 -44.06 2.09
N GLU A 55 -9.66 -45.06 2.98
CA GLU A 55 -8.47 -45.77 3.47
C GLU A 55 -7.65 -46.34 2.30
N SER A 56 -6.32 -46.22 2.35
CA SER A 56 -5.44 -47.37 2.10
C SER A 56 -4.02 -47.10 2.58
N SER A 57 -3.46 -48.12 3.19
CA SER A 57 -2.25 -48.22 3.97
C SER A 57 -0.96 -48.41 3.16
N THR A 58 0.16 -48.03 3.79
CA THR A 58 1.50 -48.65 3.77
C THR A 58 2.25 -48.82 2.45
N THR A 59 3.46 -48.27 2.35
CA THR A 59 4.69 -49.00 2.72
C THR A 59 5.93 -48.10 2.61
N THR A 60 6.74 -48.18 3.66
CA THR A 60 8.12 -47.74 3.78
C THR A 60 9.05 -48.72 3.08
N SER A 61 10.02 -48.23 2.32
CA SER A 61 11.29 -48.93 2.13
C SER A 61 12.42 -47.93 1.85
N SER A 62 13.27 -47.78 2.86
CA SER A 62 14.61 -47.22 2.79
C SER A 62 15.54 -48.17 2.05
N SER A 63 16.41 -47.63 1.19
CA SER A 63 17.69 -48.28 0.88
C SER A 63 18.74 -47.23 0.52
N SER A 64 19.65 -47.04 1.47
CA SER A 64 20.96 -46.45 1.32
C SER A 64 21.81 -47.24 0.31
N GLY A 65 22.45 -46.53 -0.62
CA GLY A 65 23.42 -47.10 -1.55
C GLY A 65 24.54 -46.11 -1.83
N THR A 66 25.62 -46.20 -1.06
CA THR A 66 26.88 -45.50 -1.29
C THR A 66 27.65 -46.19 -2.41
N SER A 67 28.01 -45.46 -3.46
CA SER A 67 29.07 -45.87 -4.39
C SER A 67 29.81 -44.66 -4.92
N THR A 68 31.02 -44.46 -4.40
CA THR A 68 32.11 -43.70 -5.03
C THR A 68 32.54 -44.39 -6.33
N VAL A 69 32.96 -43.61 -7.33
CA VAL A 69 34.22 -43.79 -8.10
C VAL A 69 34.23 -42.94 -9.40
N SER A 70 35.37 -42.25 -9.57
CA SER A 70 36.03 -41.82 -10.82
C SER A 70 35.64 -40.53 -11.55
N LYS A 71 36.57 -39.59 -11.45
CA LYS A 71 36.85 -38.48 -12.37
C LYS A 71 37.08 -38.98 -13.80
N LYS A 72 36.39 -38.39 -14.78
CA LYS A 72 36.89 -38.22 -16.15
C LYS A 72 36.56 -36.82 -16.66
N LYS A 73 37.61 -36.03 -16.89
CA LYS A 73 37.57 -34.76 -17.63
C LYS A 73 37.13 -35.05 -19.06
N LYS A 74 36.08 -34.36 -19.52
CA LYS A 74 35.81 -34.17 -20.95
C LYS A 74 35.57 -32.68 -21.18
N LYS A 75 36.50 -32.03 -21.87
CA LYS A 75 36.33 -30.69 -22.43
C LYS A 75 35.29 -30.79 -23.54
N SER A 76 34.18 -30.07 -23.39
CA SER A 76 33.31 -29.68 -24.51
C SER A 76 33.08 -28.18 -24.37
N SER A 77 33.60 -27.43 -25.33
CA SER A 77 33.36 -26.02 -25.53
C SER A 77 31.95 -25.83 -26.09
N THR A 78 31.06 -25.26 -25.29
CA THR A 78 29.82 -24.66 -25.79
C THR A 78 29.56 -23.42 -24.96
N SER A 79 29.73 -22.26 -25.59
CA SER A 79 29.48 -20.94 -25.03
C SER A 79 27.98 -20.72 -24.86
N SER A 80 27.44 -21.09 -23.69
CA SER A 80 26.15 -20.59 -23.23
C SER A 80 26.42 -19.47 -22.23
N ASN A 81 26.34 -18.23 -22.70
CA ASN A 81 26.44 -17.04 -21.86
C ASN A 81 25.12 -16.87 -21.07
N SER A 82 24.83 -17.77 -20.13
CA SER A 82 23.81 -17.56 -19.11
C SER A 82 24.49 -16.89 -17.92
N GLY A 83 24.67 -15.57 -18.02
CA GLY A 83 25.16 -14.76 -16.92
C GLY A 83 24.10 -14.61 -15.83
N THR A 84 23.78 -15.69 -15.11
CA THR A 84 23.21 -15.56 -13.77
C THR A 84 24.39 -15.29 -12.83
N GLY A 85 24.91 -14.07 -12.87
CA GLY A 85 25.84 -13.61 -11.85
C GLY A 85 25.11 -13.65 -10.51
N SER A 86 25.51 -14.54 -9.62
CA SER A 86 25.03 -14.47 -8.23
C SER A 86 25.45 -13.11 -7.69
N VAL A 87 24.50 -12.29 -7.24
CA VAL A 87 24.81 -11.03 -6.56
C VAL A 87 25.59 -11.39 -5.30
N THR A 88 26.89 -11.11 -5.28
CA THR A 88 27.79 -11.38 -4.14
C THR A 88 28.05 -10.14 -3.29
N SER A 89 27.52 -8.98 -3.68
CA SER A 89 27.65 -7.74 -2.93
C SER A 89 26.73 -7.77 -1.72
N ASP A 90 27.26 -7.38 -0.56
CA ASP A 90 26.45 -7.14 0.64
C ASP A 90 25.53 -5.93 0.38
N PRO A 91 24.20 -6.11 0.32
CA PRO A 91 23.28 -5.02 0.03
C PRO A 91 23.30 -3.93 1.10
N THR A 92 23.77 -4.21 2.32
CA THR A 92 23.88 -3.21 3.39
C THR A 92 25.05 -2.25 3.19
N SER A 93 26.03 -2.64 2.36
CA SER A 93 27.18 -1.81 1.99
C SER A 93 26.96 -1.05 0.67
N ALA A 94 25.85 -1.33 -0.03
CA ALA A 94 25.53 -0.69 -1.28
C ALA A 94 25.26 0.79 -1.06
N LYS A 95 25.88 1.64 -1.89
CA LYS A 95 25.56 3.06 -1.94
C LYS A 95 24.68 3.30 -3.15
N PHE A 96 23.44 3.68 -2.90
CA PHE A 96 22.49 4.04 -3.95
C PHE A 96 22.67 5.51 -4.29
N THR A 97 22.66 5.82 -5.58
CA THR A 97 22.76 7.20 -6.10
C THR A 97 21.40 7.80 -6.45
N LEU A 98 20.37 6.96 -6.49
CA LEU A 98 18.98 7.32 -6.73
C LEU A 98 18.09 6.59 -5.73
N SER A 99 17.12 7.29 -5.16
CA SER A 99 16.18 6.74 -4.19
C SER A 99 14.80 7.37 -4.33
N ALA A 100 13.79 6.61 -3.92
CA ALA A 100 12.42 7.04 -3.71
C ALA A 100 11.90 6.37 -2.43
N PHE A 101 11.02 7.04 -1.71
CA PHE A 101 10.28 6.43 -0.61
C PHE A 101 8.90 5.97 -1.09
N ALA A 102 8.26 5.11 -0.31
CA ALA A 102 6.96 4.54 -0.62
C ALA A 102 6.12 4.47 0.66
N ILE A 103 4.84 4.81 0.54
CA ILE A 103 3.88 4.81 1.64
C ILE A 103 2.46 4.63 1.09
N GLY A 104 1.65 3.76 1.69
CA GLY A 104 0.22 3.62 1.40
C GLY A 104 -0.61 3.74 2.66
N ASP A 105 -1.89 4.09 2.51
CA ASP A 105 -2.88 4.01 3.60
C ASP A 105 -2.50 4.85 4.82
N TRP A 106 -2.00 6.05 4.57
CA TRP A 106 -1.39 6.93 5.58
C TRP A 106 -2.33 8.01 6.09
N GLY A 107 -3.38 8.34 5.34
CA GLY A 107 -4.17 9.57 5.54
C GLY A 107 -5.19 9.52 6.66
N THR A 108 -4.76 9.66 7.92
CA THR A 108 -5.64 9.60 9.10
C THR A 108 -6.85 10.54 8.97
N THR A 109 -7.98 10.19 9.59
CA THR A 109 -9.11 11.14 9.71
C THR A 109 -8.70 12.37 10.53
N VAL A 110 -9.38 13.50 10.33
CA VAL A 110 -9.10 14.75 11.07
C VAL A 110 -9.20 14.55 12.59
N ASN A 111 -10.11 13.69 13.03
CA ASN A 111 -10.33 13.38 14.44
C ASN A 111 -9.50 12.19 14.96
N GLN A 112 -8.62 11.63 14.13
CA GLN A 112 -7.79 10.45 14.46
C GLN A 112 -8.61 9.25 14.95
N ASP A 113 -9.83 9.08 14.45
CA ASP A 113 -10.71 7.96 14.81
C ASP A 113 -10.55 6.74 13.89
N SER A 114 -9.80 6.86 12.79
CA SER A 114 -9.62 5.77 11.82
C SER A 114 -8.89 4.54 12.37
N CYS A 115 -7.90 4.74 13.23
CA CYS A 115 -7.24 3.68 14.03
C CYS A 115 -8.20 2.91 14.94
N CYS A 116 -9.24 3.59 15.40
CA CYS A 116 -9.81 3.36 16.71
C CYS A 116 -11.26 2.89 16.64
N THR A 117 -11.92 3.16 15.52
CA THR A 117 -13.28 2.71 15.21
C THR A 117 -13.32 1.27 14.68
N ARG A 118 -12.23 0.77 14.07
CA ARG A 118 -12.16 -0.61 13.55
C ARG A 118 -11.75 -1.66 14.57
N SER A 119 -11.14 -1.24 15.68
CA SER A 119 -10.56 -2.16 16.65
C SER A 119 -10.66 -1.59 18.05
N SER A 120 -11.13 -2.39 19.01
CA SER A 120 -11.15 -2.00 20.42
C SER A 120 -9.79 -2.18 21.10
N THR A 121 -8.76 -2.64 20.38
CA THR A 121 -7.43 -2.94 20.93
C THR A 121 -6.35 -1.97 20.44
N PHE A 122 -6.73 -0.80 19.95
CA PHE A 122 -5.78 0.25 19.58
C PHE A 122 -5.01 0.76 20.80
N ASN A 123 -3.84 1.35 20.56
CA ASN A 123 -3.01 2.00 21.56
C ASN A 123 -2.48 3.36 21.07
N ASP A 124 -1.71 4.06 21.90
CA ASP A 124 -1.16 5.38 21.57
C ASP A 124 -0.27 5.39 20.33
N TYR A 125 0.41 4.29 19.99
CA TYR A 125 1.16 4.20 18.74
C TYR A 125 0.24 4.18 17.52
N ASP A 126 -0.92 3.51 17.61
CA ASP A 126 -1.87 3.47 16.50
C ASP A 126 -2.51 4.84 16.25
N VAL A 127 -2.81 5.60 17.31
CA VAL A 127 -3.38 6.96 17.22
C VAL A 127 -2.41 7.95 16.58
N ASN A 128 -1.11 7.79 16.84
CA ASN A 128 -0.06 8.69 16.37
C ASN A 128 0.77 8.07 15.22
N ALA A 129 0.27 7.01 14.58
CA ALA A 129 1.06 6.23 13.64
C ALA A 129 1.53 7.07 12.44
N GLU A 130 0.63 7.87 11.85
CA GLU A 130 0.98 8.78 10.75
C GLU A 130 2.07 9.78 11.15
N ASP A 131 1.96 10.44 12.31
CA ASP A 131 2.98 11.37 12.81
C ASP A 131 4.34 10.68 13.01
N ILE A 132 4.32 9.45 13.54
CA ILE A 132 5.52 8.65 13.77
C ILE A 132 6.16 8.26 12.43
N VAL A 133 5.36 7.79 11.46
CA VAL A 133 5.85 7.41 10.13
C VAL A 133 6.42 8.62 9.40
N ALA A 134 5.74 9.77 9.41
CA ALA A 134 6.23 11.00 8.82
C ALA A 134 7.57 11.45 9.43
N ASN A 135 7.69 11.38 10.75
CA ASN A 135 8.94 11.70 11.45
C ASN A 135 10.07 10.72 11.12
N LEU A 136 9.78 9.42 11.02
CA LEU A 136 10.76 8.42 10.62
C LEU A 136 11.21 8.62 9.17
N MET A 137 10.28 8.92 8.26
CA MET A 137 10.61 9.26 6.88
C MET A 137 11.58 10.46 6.82
N ASP A 138 11.31 11.54 7.55
CA ASP A 138 12.21 12.69 7.59
C ASP A 138 13.63 12.32 8.06
N GLN A 139 13.72 11.55 9.15
CA GLN A 139 15.00 11.07 9.67
C GLN A 139 15.73 10.16 8.67
N GLN A 140 15.01 9.26 8.00
CA GLN A 140 15.59 8.36 7.01
C GLN A 140 16.04 9.12 5.76
N ALA A 141 15.31 10.14 5.32
CA ALA A 141 15.70 10.97 4.18
C ALA A 141 17.03 11.68 4.45
N LYS A 142 17.25 12.15 5.68
CA LYS A 142 18.53 12.73 6.13
C LYS A 142 19.68 11.72 6.19
N ALA A 143 19.38 10.48 6.59
CA ALA A 143 20.38 9.43 6.78
C ALA A 143 20.73 8.68 5.48
N ALA A 144 19.89 8.76 4.45
CA ALA A 144 20.06 8.04 3.19
C ALA A 144 21.32 8.47 2.43
N SER A 145 21.94 7.52 1.72
CA SER A 145 23.10 7.81 0.86
C SER A 145 22.74 8.73 -0.31
N ALA A 146 21.48 8.68 -0.75
CA ALA A 146 20.87 9.60 -1.69
C ALA A 146 19.51 10.04 -1.11
N PRO A 147 19.24 11.34 -0.97
CA PRO A 147 17.93 11.84 -0.58
C PRO A 147 16.84 11.40 -1.59
N PRO A 148 15.62 11.09 -1.13
CA PRO A 148 14.56 10.63 -2.02
C PRO A 148 14.21 11.71 -3.05
N LYS A 149 14.17 11.32 -4.33
CA LYS A 149 13.73 12.22 -5.42
C LYS A 149 12.21 12.36 -5.48
N CYS A 150 11.49 11.39 -4.93
CA CYS A 150 10.05 11.42 -4.76
C CYS A 150 9.62 10.45 -3.65
N ILE A 151 8.36 10.58 -3.23
CA ILE A 151 7.63 9.66 -2.36
C ILE A 151 6.47 9.10 -3.20
N LEU A 152 6.39 7.78 -3.34
CA LEU A 152 5.23 7.12 -3.95
C LEU A 152 4.14 7.01 -2.88
N SER A 153 2.97 7.59 -3.16
CA SER A 153 1.77 7.34 -2.39
C SER A 153 0.90 6.32 -3.10
N HIS A 154 0.57 5.23 -2.42
CA HIS A 154 -0.23 4.12 -2.95
C HIS A 154 -1.75 4.32 -2.75
N GLY A 155 -2.22 5.53 -2.44
CA GLY A 155 -3.64 5.82 -2.25
C GLY A 155 -4.15 5.56 -0.84
N ASP A 156 -5.46 5.76 -0.69
CA ASP A 156 -6.11 6.00 0.60
C ASP A 156 -5.43 7.16 1.34
N ASN A 157 -5.31 8.25 0.59
CA ASN A 157 -4.67 9.49 1.00
C ASN A 157 -5.48 10.22 2.08
N PHE A 158 -6.79 9.98 2.15
CA PHE A 158 -7.69 10.61 3.12
C PHE A 158 -8.83 9.68 3.58
N TYR A 159 -8.66 9.03 4.73
CA TYR A 159 -9.71 8.25 5.38
C TYR A 159 -10.83 9.14 5.98
N TRP A 160 -12.10 8.72 6.04
CA TRP A 160 -12.70 7.51 5.46
C TRP A 160 -13.35 7.76 4.10
N THR A 161 -13.62 9.02 3.76
CA THR A 161 -14.48 9.40 2.63
C THR A 161 -13.80 10.35 1.66
N GLY A 162 -12.48 10.51 1.77
CA GLY A 162 -11.71 11.37 0.90
C GLY A 162 -11.84 12.83 1.31
N ILE A 163 -12.12 13.67 0.31
CA ILE A 163 -12.44 15.09 0.46
C ILE A 163 -13.93 15.25 0.18
N ASP A 164 -14.71 15.82 1.09
CA ASP A 164 -16.18 15.79 0.98
C ASP A 164 -16.79 17.00 0.24
N SER A 165 -16.02 18.07 0.11
CA SER A 165 -16.39 19.27 -0.64
C SER A 165 -15.15 20.06 -1.05
N GLU A 166 -15.29 20.91 -2.06
CA GLU A 166 -14.26 21.87 -2.44
C GLU A 166 -13.87 22.77 -1.26
N GLY A 167 -14.85 23.23 -0.47
CA GLY A 167 -14.62 24.09 0.69
C GLY A 167 -13.84 23.42 1.83
N SER A 168 -13.91 22.09 1.94
CA SER A 168 -13.14 21.31 2.94
C SER A 168 -11.77 20.84 2.43
N ARG A 169 -11.46 21.01 1.13
CA ARG A 169 -10.25 20.48 0.51
C ARG A 169 -8.99 20.97 1.22
N ASP A 170 -8.82 22.28 1.31
CA ASP A 170 -7.56 22.87 1.78
C ASP A 170 -7.32 22.58 3.27
N SER A 171 -8.37 22.56 4.10
CA SER A 171 -8.26 22.18 5.50
C SER A 171 -7.92 20.69 5.66
N ARG A 172 -8.52 19.81 4.84
CA ARG A 172 -8.20 18.38 4.84
C ARG A 172 -6.74 18.11 4.48
N PHE A 173 -6.23 18.75 3.43
CA PHE A 173 -4.81 18.70 3.06
C PHE A 173 -3.91 19.28 4.15
N THR A 174 -4.27 20.43 4.73
CA THR A 174 -3.47 21.06 5.79
C THR A 174 -3.31 20.14 6.99
N THR A 175 -4.39 19.53 7.47
CA THR A 175 -4.36 18.71 8.68
C THR A 175 -3.70 17.35 8.47
N THR A 176 -3.93 16.72 7.33
CA THR A 176 -3.57 15.30 7.11
C THR A 176 -2.27 15.16 6.33
N PHE A 177 -1.93 16.14 5.48
CA PHE A 177 -0.77 16.04 4.61
C PHE A 177 0.29 17.09 4.99
N GLU A 178 -0.05 18.37 4.84
CA GLU A 178 0.95 19.43 4.97
C GLU A 178 1.48 19.60 6.39
N GLY A 179 0.63 19.44 7.41
CA GLY A 179 1.03 19.53 8.81
C GLY A 179 1.68 18.26 9.36
N LYS A 180 1.65 17.15 8.61
CA LYS A 180 2.23 15.85 9.03
C LYS A 180 3.60 15.63 8.40
N TYR A 181 3.70 15.88 7.09
CA TYR A 181 4.92 15.65 6.32
C TYR A 181 5.69 16.95 6.09
N ASP A 182 5.97 17.68 7.17
CA ASP A 182 6.59 19.03 7.16
C ASP A 182 8.08 19.05 7.53
N GLY A 183 8.68 17.88 7.78
CA GLY A 183 10.09 17.75 8.16
C GLY A 183 11.05 18.28 7.09
N ASP A 184 12.13 18.95 7.51
CA ASP A 184 13.06 19.68 6.64
C ASP A 184 13.66 18.86 5.48
N ASN A 185 13.74 17.53 5.61
CA ASN A 185 14.36 16.63 4.64
C ASN A 185 13.34 16.03 3.64
N ILE A 186 12.04 16.16 3.93
CA ILE A 186 10.95 15.64 3.07
C ILE A 186 9.93 16.71 2.64
N LYS A 187 9.95 17.90 3.27
CA LYS A 187 8.97 18.97 3.05
C LYS A 187 8.84 19.39 1.60
N SER A 188 9.92 19.38 0.83
CA SER A 188 9.95 19.77 -0.59
C SER A 188 9.97 18.57 -1.54
N VAL A 189 9.93 17.34 -1.04
CA VAL A 189 10.01 16.13 -1.89
C VAL A 189 8.67 15.90 -2.57
N PRO A 190 8.62 15.71 -3.91
CA PRO A 190 7.39 15.42 -4.64
C PRO A 190 6.74 14.11 -4.18
N TRP A 191 5.43 14.17 -3.92
CA TRP A 191 4.56 13.03 -3.66
C TRP A 191 3.86 12.63 -4.95
N VAL A 192 4.14 11.41 -5.42
CA VAL A 192 3.58 10.84 -6.64
C VAL A 192 2.43 9.93 -6.22
N ASN A 193 1.20 10.42 -6.39
CA ASN A 193 0.01 9.83 -5.79
C ASN A 193 -0.85 9.04 -6.76
N VAL A 194 -1.41 7.93 -6.29
CA VAL A 194 -2.65 7.34 -6.83
C VAL A 194 -3.77 7.51 -5.81
N LEU A 195 -5.01 7.22 -6.20
CA LEU A 195 -6.16 7.20 -5.31
C LEU A 195 -6.55 5.76 -4.96
N GLY A 196 -7.02 5.59 -3.72
CA GLY A 196 -7.63 4.37 -3.22
C GLY A 196 -9.14 4.47 -3.09
N ASN A 197 -9.79 3.42 -2.56
CA ASN A 197 -11.24 3.43 -2.39
C ASN A 197 -11.71 4.55 -1.46
N HIS A 198 -11.01 4.82 -0.36
CA HIS A 198 -11.41 5.85 0.61
C HIS A 198 -11.37 7.25 0.01
N ASP A 199 -10.44 7.50 -0.91
CA ASP A 199 -10.37 8.76 -1.67
C ASP A 199 -11.63 9.02 -2.51
N TYR A 200 -12.28 7.96 -3.00
CA TYR A 200 -13.53 7.99 -3.75
C TYR A 200 -14.79 7.86 -2.87
N GLY A 201 -14.68 8.02 -1.55
CA GLY A 201 -15.81 7.91 -0.61
C GLY A 201 -15.84 6.60 0.17
N GLY A 202 -14.90 5.69 -0.10
CA GLY A 202 -14.78 4.39 0.57
C GLY A 202 -15.95 3.49 0.18
N ALA A 203 -16.89 3.35 1.10
CA ALA A 203 -18.20 2.77 0.84
C ALA A 203 -19.29 3.54 1.63
N SER A 204 -19.04 4.83 1.89
CA SER A 204 -20.03 5.79 2.38
C SER A 204 -20.71 6.50 1.20
N TYR A 205 -21.51 7.52 1.49
CA TYR A 205 -22.02 8.39 0.43
C TYR A 205 -20.90 9.13 -0.30
N ILE A 206 -21.06 9.25 -1.62
CA ILE A 206 -20.11 9.95 -2.50
C ILE A 206 -20.53 11.41 -2.70
N CYS A 207 -21.85 11.66 -2.78
CA CYS A 207 -22.41 13.00 -2.87
C CYS A 207 -22.44 13.71 -1.51
N SER A 208 -22.55 15.03 -1.57
CA SER A 208 -22.68 15.90 -0.41
C SER A 208 -23.66 17.03 -0.70
N ASP A 209 -24.30 17.53 0.36
CA ASP A 209 -25.16 18.71 0.38
C ASP A 209 -24.67 19.71 1.46
N ASP A 210 -25.48 20.70 1.79
CA ASP A 210 -25.16 21.74 2.78
C ASP A 210 -24.97 21.19 4.21
N GLU A 211 -25.47 19.98 4.51
CA GLU A 211 -25.36 19.32 5.81
C GLU A 211 -24.21 18.29 5.86
N GLY A 212 -23.58 17.99 4.73
CA GLY A 212 -22.45 17.07 4.62
C GLY A 212 -22.71 15.92 3.65
N LEU A 213 -22.21 14.73 3.96
CA LEU A 213 -22.37 13.55 3.10
C LEU A 213 -23.84 13.14 2.98
N ALA A 214 -24.31 12.94 1.75
CA ALA A 214 -25.72 12.73 1.44
C ALA A 214 -25.93 11.77 0.27
N LYS A 215 -27.15 11.24 0.16
CA LYS A 215 -27.55 10.40 -0.98
C LYS A 215 -27.49 11.23 -2.27
N CYS A 216 -26.89 10.66 -3.30
CA CYS A 216 -27.00 11.21 -4.65
C CYS A 216 -28.46 11.16 -5.13
N SER A 217 -28.92 12.21 -5.81
CA SER A 217 -30.27 12.28 -6.37
C SER A 217 -30.41 11.61 -7.74
N SER A 218 -29.30 11.35 -8.44
CA SER A 218 -29.28 10.73 -9.76
C SER A 218 -27.92 10.09 -10.10
N ALA A 219 -27.92 9.25 -11.14
CA ALA A 219 -26.69 8.68 -11.72
C ALA A 219 -25.69 9.74 -12.19
N ASP A 220 -26.18 10.81 -12.84
CA ASP A 220 -25.32 11.91 -13.32
C ASP A 220 -24.67 12.66 -12.16
N GLU A 221 -25.42 12.91 -11.08
CA GLU A 221 -24.88 13.53 -9.88
C GLU A 221 -23.83 12.64 -9.21
N LEU A 222 -24.09 11.34 -9.10
CA LEU A 222 -23.11 10.39 -8.55
C LEU A 222 -21.81 10.38 -9.36
N VAL A 223 -21.91 10.29 -10.69
CA VAL A 223 -20.73 10.33 -11.57
C VAL A 223 -19.98 11.64 -11.43
N LYS A 224 -20.69 12.77 -11.36
CA LYS A 224 -20.10 14.09 -11.13
C LYS A 224 -19.39 14.16 -9.79
N ALA A 225 -20.01 13.69 -8.72
CA ALA A 225 -19.43 13.66 -7.38
C ALA A 225 -18.16 12.79 -7.33
N LEU A 226 -18.17 11.64 -8.00
CA LEU A 226 -16.99 10.78 -8.15
C LEU A 226 -15.84 11.49 -8.88
N SER A 227 -16.15 12.21 -9.97
CA SER A 227 -15.15 13.05 -10.66
C SER A 227 -14.63 14.20 -9.79
N ASN A 228 -15.49 14.80 -8.96
CA ASN A 228 -15.08 15.85 -8.02
C ASN A 228 -14.11 15.32 -6.96
N LYS A 229 -14.32 14.10 -6.44
CA LYS A 229 -13.40 13.47 -5.48
C LYS A 229 -11.96 13.39 -6.03
N PHE A 230 -11.82 13.05 -7.31
CA PHE A 230 -10.53 13.09 -8.01
C PHE A 230 -10.02 14.52 -8.18
N SER A 231 -10.85 15.43 -8.72
CA SER A 231 -10.41 16.79 -9.06
C SER A 231 -9.98 17.60 -7.83
N TRP A 232 -10.62 17.38 -6.68
CA TRP A 232 -10.21 18.00 -5.42
C TRP A 232 -8.81 17.57 -4.98
N GLN A 233 -8.30 16.41 -5.42
CA GLN A 233 -6.92 16.04 -5.18
C GLN A 233 -6.01 16.46 -6.33
N SER A 234 -6.41 16.33 -7.60
CA SER A 234 -5.53 16.63 -8.75
C SER A 234 -5.28 18.13 -8.92
N ASP A 235 -6.25 18.96 -8.54
CA ASP A 235 -6.18 20.41 -8.70
C ASP A 235 -5.58 21.09 -7.47
N TYR A 236 -5.25 20.32 -6.43
CA TYR A 236 -4.62 20.85 -5.22
C TYR A 236 -3.20 21.34 -5.52
N THR A 237 -2.89 22.55 -5.07
CA THR A 237 -1.54 23.11 -5.15
C THR A 237 -0.94 23.15 -3.75
N SER A 238 0.05 22.30 -3.50
CA SER A 238 0.74 22.29 -2.21
C SER A 238 1.50 23.61 -1.99
N PRO A 239 1.42 24.21 -0.79
CA PRO A 239 2.23 25.38 -0.43
C PRO A 239 3.74 25.06 -0.34
N ASN A 240 4.11 23.78 -0.33
CA ASN A 240 5.49 23.32 -0.25
C ASN A 240 5.96 22.86 -1.63
N ASP A 241 6.43 23.80 -2.45
CA ASP A 241 6.97 23.58 -3.80
C ASP A 241 6.01 22.86 -4.78
N ASN A 242 4.70 22.99 -4.56
CA ASN A 242 3.69 22.25 -5.31
C ASN A 242 3.99 20.74 -5.39
N ARG A 243 4.40 20.16 -4.26
CA ARG A 243 4.87 18.76 -4.19
C ARG A 243 3.77 17.70 -4.36
N TRP A 244 2.49 18.05 -4.44
CA TRP A 244 1.43 17.08 -4.63
C TRP A 244 1.27 16.75 -6.12
N VAL A 245 1.72 15.57 -6.55
CA VAL A 245 1.70 15.15 -7.95
C VAL A 245 0.62 14.09 -8.15
N LEU A 246 -0.50 14.50 -8.74
CA LEU A 246 -1.58 13.64 -9.24
C LEU A 246 -2.08 14.23 -10.55
N LYS A 247 -1.55 13.74 -11.68
CA LYS A 247 -1.74 14.42 -12.99
C LYS A 247 -2.99 13.96 -13.74
N ASP A 248 -3.35 12.70 -13.58
CA ASP A 248 -4.48 12.03 -14.23
C ASP A 248 -4.69 10.67 -13.53
N HIS A 249 -5.71 9.90 -13.92
CA HIS A 249 -5.91 8.51 -13.48
C HIS A 249 -4.80 7.57 -13.96
N PHE A 250 -4.12 7.92 -15.05
CA PHE A 250 -2.85 7.31 -15.45
C PHE A 250 -1.83 8.37 -15.79
N TYR A 251 -0.62 8.23 -15.25
CA TYR A 251 0.50 9.07 -15.68
C TYR A 251 1.85 8.44 -15.35
N VAL A 252 2.87 8.81 -16.14
CA VAL A 252 4.26 8.43 -15.89
C VAL A 252 4.98 9.56 -15.16
N TYR A 253 5.72 9.20 -14.11
CA TYR A 253 6.66 10.09 -13.43
C TYR A 253 8.05 9.47 -13.48
N SER A 254 9.05 10.25 -13.88
CA SER A 254 10.42 9.74 -14.06
C SER A 254 11.37 10.42 -13.09
N ILE A 255 12.23 9.64 -12.45
CA ILE A 255 13.36 10.14 -11.66
C ILE A 255 14.67 9.59 -12.23
N GLU A 256 15.73 10.38 -12.13
CA GLU A 256 17.02 10.05 -12.71
C GLU A 256 18.15 10.58 -11.81
N ASP A 257 19.22 9.80 -11.72
CA ASP A 257 20.53 10.29 -11.36
C ASP A 257 21.41 10.40 -12.62
N LYS A 258 21.58 11.64 -13.10
CA LYS A 258 22.27 11.92 -14.37
C LYS A 258 23.74 11.51 -14.36
N ASP A 259 24.37 11.48 -13.18
CA ASP A 259 25.80 11.17 -13.06
C ASP A 259 26.05 9.67 -13.27
N SER A 260 25.19 8.81 -12.73
CA SER A 260 25.23 7.36 -12.99
C SER A 260 24.48 6.93 -14.26
N GLY A 261 23.58 7.77 -14.78
CA GLY A 261 22.66 7.44 -15.87
C GLY A 261 21.54 6.49 -15.46
N VAL A 262 21.38 6.21 -14.15
CA VAL A 262 20.31 5.36 -13.64
C VAL A 262 18.99 6.15 -13.62
N SER A 263 17.95 5.56 -14.18
CA SER A 263 16.61 6.16 -14.25
C SER A 263 15.51 5.18 -13.84
N ILE A 264 14.42 5.71 -13.29
CA ILE A 264 13.23 4.96 -12.89
C ILE A 264 12.02 5.64 -13.53
N ASP A 265 11.26 4.88 -14.31
CA ASP A 265 9.92 5.26 -14.74
C ASP A 265 8.88 4.64 -13.79
N ILE A 266 8.03 5.50 -13.24
CA ILE A 266 6.96 5.17 -12.30
C ILE A 266 5.63 5.32 -13.04
N PHE A 267 4.98 4.19 -13.32
CA PHE A 267 3.69 4.12 -13.96
C PHE A 267 2.61 4.13 -12.88
N ASN A 268 1.92 5.26 -12.73
CA ASN A 268 0.84 5.43 -11.76
C ASN A 268 -0.47 5.03 -12.42
N VAL A 269 -1.18 4.06 -11.84
CA VAL A 269 -2.36 3.45 -12.43
C VAL A 269 -3.57 3.55 -11.51
N ASP A 270 -4.73 3.81 -12.09
CA ASP A 270 -6.02 3.61 -11.43
C ASP A 270 -6.44 2.14 -11.58
N ALA A 271 -6.76 1.51 -10.45
CA ALA A 271 -7.15 0.11 -10.35
C ALA A 271 -8.49 -0.04 -9.59
N GLY A 272 -9.34 1.00 -9.61
CA GLY A 272 -10.61 1.01 -8.89
C GLY A 272 -11.61 -0.06 -9.33
N ASP A 273 -11.39 -0.74 -10.46
CA ASP A 273 -12.15 -1.93 -10.88
C ASP A 273 -11.76 -3.24 -10.17
N ALA A 274 -10.94 -3.18 -9.12
CA ALA A 274 -10.64 -4.32 -8.26
C ALA A 274 -11.90 -5.03 -7.74
N SER A 275 -11.84 -6.36 -7.65
CA SER A 275 -12.95 -7.23 -7.24
C SER A 275 -13.25 -7.16 -5.74
N THR A 276 -12.30 -6.66 -4.94
CA THR A 276 -12.47 -6.42 -3.49
C THR A 276 -12.31 -4.94 -3.19
N HIS A 277 -13.27 -4.36 -2.45
CA HIS A 277 -13.24 -2.98 -1.94
C HIS A 277 -13.13 -1.84 -2.98
N GLY A 278 -12.95 -2.15 -4.27
CA GLY A 278 -13.07 -1.18 -5.36
C GLY A 278 -14.52 -0.81 -5.69
N ALA A 279 -14.80 -0.63 -6.98
CA ALA A 279 -16.08 -0.15 -7.50
C ALA A 279 -17.30 -0.89 -6.93
N GLN A 280 -17.18 -2.19 -6.67
CA GLN A 280 -18.27 -3.00 -6.12
C GLN A 280 -18.78 -2.48 -4.78
N GLN A 281 -17.90 -1.95 -3.93
CA GLN A 281 -18.29 -1.43 -2.61
C GLN A 281 -18.46 0.09 -2.63
N THR A 282 -17.57 0.80 -3.32
CA THR A 282 -17.63 2.26 -3.44
C THR A 282 -18.92 2.73 -4.10
N CYS A 283 -19.32 2.12 -5.22
CA CYS A 283 -20.57 2.49 -5.88
C CYS A 283 -21.82 2.03 -5.12
N CYS A 284 -21.67 1.01 -4.28
CA CYS A 284 -22.75 0.50 -3.43
C CYS A 284 -23.06 1.43 -2.26
N GLN A 285 -22.05 2.11 -1.70
CA GLN A 285 -22.21 3.12 -0.65
C GLN A 285 -22.90 2.57 0.62
N CYS A 286 -22.71 1.28 0.92
CA CYS A 286 -23.49 0.59 1.94
C CYS A 286 -23.40 1.23 3.33
N TYR A 287 -22.23 1.72 3.74
CA TYR A 287 -22.08 2.37 5.04
C TYR A 287 -22.90 3.66 5.14
N GLY A 288 -23.07 4.39 4.04
CA GLY A 288 -23.95 5.55 3.99
C GLY A 288 -25.40 5.15 4.24
N TYR A 289 -25.88 4.11 3.55
CA TYR A 289 -27.26 3.62 3.70
C TYR A 289 -27.51 2.85 5.02
N ALA A 290 -26.46 2.30 5.63
CA ALA A 290 -26.54 1.46 6.81
C ALA A 290 -26.20 2.18 8.13
N GLU A 291 -25.97 3.50 8.10
CA GLU A 291 -25.55 4.31 9.25
C GLU A 291 -24.26 3.76 9.89
N GLY A 292 -23.27 3.43 9.05
CA GLY A 292 -21.96 2.92 9.48
C GLY A 292 -21.98 1.45 9.94
N SER A 293 -23.07 0.70 9.74
CA SER A 293 -23.17 -0.67 10.28
C SER A 293 -22.50 -1.75 9.42
N ASP A 294 -21.35 -2.26 9.89
CA ASP A 294 -20.68 -3.43 9.28
C ASP A 294 -21.60 -4.65 9.15
N LYS A 295 -22.41 -4.91 10.19
CA LYS A 295 -23.30 -6.09 10.24
C LYS A 295 -24.33 -6.06 9.12
N LYS A 296 -24.84 -4.88 8.78
CA LYS A 296 -25.81 -4.72 7.70
C LYS A 296 -25.17 -4.84 6.32
N CYS A 297 -23.87 -4.51 6.19
CA CYS A 297 -23.18 -4.49 4.90
C CYS A 297 -22.58 -5.81 4.42
N LYS A 298 -22.50 -6.86 5.26
CA LYS A 298 -21.78 -8.11 4.95
C LYS A 298 -22.16 -8.80 3.64
N ASN A 299 -23.42 -8.71 3.20
CA ASN A 299 -23.92 -9.41 2.01
C ASN A 299 -24.70 -8.45 1.08
N VAL A 300 -24.43 -7.15 1.18
CA VAL A 300 -25.10 -6.14 0.36
C VAL A 300 -24.49 -6.16 -1.04
N ALA A 301 -25.34 -6.15 -2.05
CA ALA A 301 -24.94 -6.20 -3.45
C ALA A 301 -25.85 -5.29 -4.30
N ARG A 302 -25.44 -5.05 -5.55
CA ARG A 302 -26.21 -4.29 -6.55
C ARG A 302 -27.70 -4.67 -6.53
N GLY A 303 -28.56 -3.67 -6.35
CA GLY A 303 -30.02 -3.84 -6.30
C GLY A 303 -30.61 -4.03 -4.88
N ASP A 304 -29.77 -4.23 -3.86
CA ASP A 304 -30.20 -4.17 -2.46
C ASP A 304 -30.54 -2.72 -2.08
N LYS A 305 -31.50 -2.49 -1.17
CA LYS A 305 -31.86 -1.16 -0.66
C LYS A 305 -30.71 -0.45 0.05
N LEU A 306 -29.76 -1.20 0.61
CA LEU A 306 -28.54 -0.65 1.19
C LEU A 306 -27.45 -0.41 0.14
N CYS A 307 -27.68 -0.76 -1.11
CA CYS A 307 -26.74 -0.58 -2.21
C CYS A 307 -27.27 0.48 -3.17
N CYS A 308 -26.74 1.70 -3.10
CA CYS A 308 -27.22 2.81 -3.93
C CYS A 308 -28.74 3.02 -3.80
N GLY A 309 -29.32 2.74 -2.63
CA GLY A 309 -30.77 2.84 -2.42
C GLY A 309 -31.61 1.78 -3.14
N GLY A 310 -30.97 0.77 -3.76
CA GLY A 310 -31.60 -0.18 -4.68
C GLY A 310 -31.60 0.28 -6.14
N ASP A 311 -31.03 1.45 -6.44
CA ASP A 311 -30.95 1.99 -7.80
C ASP A 311 -29.79 1.33 -8.56
N THR A 312 -30.15 0.46 -9.51
CA THR A 312 -29.17 -0.26 -10.31
C THR A 312 -28.53 0.61 -11.39
N ASP A 313 -29.24 1.61 -11.91
CA ASP A 313 -28.73 2.47 -12.98
C ASP A 313 -27.70 3.44 -12.41
N MET A 314 -27.95 3.96 -11.20
CA MET A 314 -26.98 4.77 -10.45
C MET A 314 -25.73 3.96 -10.09
N TYR A 315 -25.89 2.74 -9.57
CA TYR A 315 -24.76 1.85 -9.30
C TYR A 315 -23.94 1.56 -10.58
N ASP A 316 -24.60 1.22 -11.68
CA ASP A 316 -23.93 0.85 -12.94
C ASP A 316 -23.20 2.05 -13.56
N ALA A 317 -23.76 3.26 -13.47
CA ALA A 317 -23.10 4.47 -13.95
C ALA A 317 -21.78 4.74 -13.20
N CYS A 318 -21.77 4.56 -11.88
CA CYS A 318 -20.56 4.66 -11.08
C CYS A 318 -19.56 3.54 -11.42
N TYR A 319 -20.01 2.29 -11.49
CA TYR A 319 -19.15 1.15 -11.77
C TYR A 319 -18.49 1.27 -13.16
N LYS A 320 -19.25 1.77 -14.14
CA LYS A 320 -18.77 2.06 -15.49
C LYS A 320 -17.62 3.08 -15.49
N LYS A 321 -17.63 4.07 -14.60
CA LYS A 321 -16.54 5.07 -14.51
C LYS A 321 -15.24 4.46 -14.02
N PHE A 322 -15.29 3.67 -12.95
CA PHE A 322 -14.11 2.92 -12.50
C PHE A 322 -13.58 1.97 -13.59
N THR A 323 -14.48 1.28 -14.28
CA THR A 323 -14.09 0.41 -15.41
C THR A 323 -13.41 1.20 -16.53
N GLU A 324 -13.96 2.36 -16.91
CA GLU A 324 -13.38 3.25 -17.93
C GLU A 324 -11.97 3.72 -17.54
N TRP A 325 -11.78 4.18 -16.30
CA TRP A 325 -10.47 4.63 -15.81
C TRP A 325 -9.45 3.50 -15.75
N SER A 326 -9.81 2.35 -15.18
CA SER A 326 -8.89 1.23 -15.07
C SER A 326 -8.56 0.59 -16.43
N ASP A 327 -9.51 0.54 -17.38
CA ASP A 327 -9.23 0.09 -18.76
C ASP A 327 -8.28 1.03 -19.49
N ASP A 328 -8.45 2.34 -19.30
CA ASP A 328 -7.54 3.33 -19.86
C ASP A 328 -6.14 3.23 -19.22
N SER A 329 -6.04 3.12 -17.88
CA SER A 329 -4.76 2.89 -17.20
C SER A 329 -4.04 1.64 -17.71
N ARG A 330 -4.74 0.53 -17.91
CA ARG A 330 -4.17 -0.70 -18.51
C ARG A 330 -3.66 -0.48 -19.93
N LYS A 331 -4.45 0.20 -20.76
CA LYS A 331 -4.08 0.53 -22.14
C LYS A 331 -2.87 1.44 -22.20
N GLN A 332 -2.84 2.49 -21.38
CA GLN A 332 -1.73 3.43 -21.32
C GLN A 332 -0.47 2.78 -20.73
N LEU A 333 -0.59 1.97 -19.67
CA LEU A 333 0.53 1.21 -19.12
C LEU A 333 1.21 0.35 -20.19
N ALA A 334 0.44 -0.43 -20.95
CA ALA A 334 0.97 -1.28 -22.01
C ALA A 334 1.70 -0.48 -23.11
N LYS A 335 1.20 0.73 -23.43
CA LYS A 335 1.81 1.64 -24.40
C LYS A 335 3.11 2.25 -23.87
N GLU A 336 3.06 2.87 -22.70
CA GLU A 336 4.18 3.65 -22.16
C GLU A 336 5.32 2.76 -21.68
N VAL A 337 5.03 1.57 -21.12
CA VAL A 337 6.07 0.62 -20.70
C VAL A 337 6.90 0.08 -21.88
N ALA A 338 6.25 -0.11 -23.02
CA ALA A 338 6.88 -0.55 -24.26
C ALA A 338 7.75 0.55 -24.88
N ALA A 339 7.40 1.82 -24.67
CA ALA A 339 8.18 2.98 -25.10
C ALA A 339 9.33 3.33 -24.14
N SER A 340 9.22 2.95 -22.86
CA SER A 340 10.19 3.30 -21.82
C SER A 340 11.56 2.67 -22.04
N THR A 341 12.60 3.50 -21.98
CA THR A 341 14.01 3.12 -21.98
C THR A 341 14.66 3.26 -20.60
N ALA A 342 13.87 3.47 -19.54
CA ALA A 342 14.40 3.66 -18.19
C ALA A 342 15.10 2.39 -17.67
N THR A 343 16.05 2.58 -16.75
CA THR A 343 16.80 1.47 -16.13
C THR A 343 15.86 0.55 -15.34
N TRP A 344 14.95 1.16 -14.58
CA TRP A 344 13.93 0.47 -13.79
C TRP A 344 12.54 0.97 -14.16
N LYS A 345 11.57 0.05 -14.14
CA LYS A 345 10.17 0.29 -14.49
C LYS A 345 9.33 -0.24 -13.35
N ILE A 346 8.60 0.66 -12.68
CA ILE A 346 7.82 0.34 -11.49
C ILE A 346 6.37 0.77 -11.66
N VAL A 347 5.43 -0.04 -11.20
CA VAL A 347 4.01 0.32 -11.14
C VAL A 347 3.68 0.79 -9.73
N ASN A 348 2.99 1.94 -9.65
CA ASN A 348 2.35 2.45 -8.44
C ASN A 348 0.84 2.30 -8.58
N SER A 349 0.21 1.56 -7.68
CA SER A 349 -1.23 1.24 -7.71
C SER A 349 -1.77 1.23 -6.28
N HIS A 350 -3.07 1.43 -6.10
CA HIS A 350 -3.67 1.15 -4.80
C HIS A 350 -3.87 -0.36 -4.57
N TYR A 351 -4.25 -1.09 -5.61
CA TYR A 351 -4.56 -2.51 -5.52
C TYR A 351 -3.46 -3.42 -6.09
N SER A 352 -3.31 -4.59 -5.47
CA SER A 352 -2.52 -5.72 -5.96
C SER A 352 -3.31 -6.55 -7.00
N PRO A 353 -2.72 -6.86 -8.17
CA PRO A 353 -3.36 -7.68 -9.20
C PRO A 353 -3.75 -9.08 -8.77
N TYR A 354 -3.05 -9.68 -7.80
CA TYR A 354 -3.29 -11.07 -7.40
C TYR A 354 -4.05 -11.18 -6.08
N ALA A 355 -4.02 -10.15 -5.23
CA ALA A 355 -4.70 -10.17 -3.94
C ALA A 355 -6.12 -9.57 -4.02
N HIS A 356 -6.36 -8.60 -4.90
CA HIS A 356 -7.60 -7.80 -4.90
C HIS A 356 -8.47 -7.97 -6.15
N TYR A 357 -8.03 -8.79 -7.11
CA TYR A 357 -8.81 -9.13 -8.30
C TYR A 357 -9.19 -10.61 -8.31
N ASP A 358 -10.35 -10.89 -8.90
CA ASP A 358 -10.68 -12.24 -9.36
C ASP A 358 -9.75 -12.68 -10.51
N GLU A 359 -9.87 -13.95 -10.90
CA GLU A 359 -9.02 -14.53 -11.93
C GLU A 359 -9.05 -13.78 -13.27
N SER A 360 -10.22 -13.25 -13.66
CA SER A 360 -10.39 -12.52 -14.92
C SER A 360 -9.69 -11.17 -14.87
N GLY A 361 -9.89 -10.40 -13.79
CA GLY A 361 -9.22 -9.12 -13.57
C GLY A 361 -7.71 -9.27 -13.42
N MET A 362 -7.25 -10.26 -12.65
CA MET A 362 -5.84 -10.61 -12.50
C MET A 362 -5.18 -10.91 -13.85
N ALA A 363 -5.85 -11.72 -14.69
CA ALA A 363 -5.34 -12.08 -16.01
C ALA A 363 -5.13 -10.85 -16.93
N LYS A 364 -5.97 -9.81 -16.83
CA LYS A 364 -5.79 -8.57 -17.61
C LYS A 364 -4.47 -7.87 -17.26
N TRP A 365 -4.16 -7.75 -15.98
CA TRP A 365 -2.91 -7.13 -15.51
C TRP A 365 -1.69 -7.99 -15.85
N PHE A 366 -1.76 -9.29 -15.57
CA PHE A 366 -0.65 -10.22 -15.83
C PHE A 366 -0.32 -10.38 -17.30
N LYS A 367 -1.31 -10.23 -18.19
CA LYS A 367 -1.07 -10.14 -19.64
C LYS A 367 -0.17 -8.95 -20.00
N ILE A 368 -0.33 -7.81 -19.33
CA ILE A 368 0.52 -6.62 -19.55
C ILE A 368 1.90 -6.85 -18.94
N LEU A 369 1.97 -7.40 -17.72
CA LEU A 369 3.25 -7.61 -17.03
C LEU A 369 4.18 -8.58 -17.76
N LYS A 370 3.62 -9.59 -18.43
CA LYS A 370 4.39 -10.56 -19.22
C LYS A 370 5.27 -9.86 -20.27
N ASP A 371 6.58 -10.06 -20.15
CA ASP A 371 7.60 -9.52 -21.07
C ASP A 371 7.67 -7.98 -21.15
N SER A 372 6.98 -7.24 -20.27
CA SER A 372 7.00 -5.76 -20.23
C SER A 372 8.33 -5.17 -19.77
N GLY A 373 9.11 -5.94 -19.01
CA GLY A 373 10.29 -5.45 -18.32
C GLY A 373 9.98 -4.60 -17.08
N ILE A 374 8.73 -4.57 -16.58
CA ILE A 374 8.42 -4.08 -15.23
C ILE A 374 9.09 -5.00 -14.22
N GLN A 375 9.74 -4.43 -13.20
CA GLN A 375 10.41 -5.21 -12.16
C GLN A 375 9.69 -5.14 -10.80
N LEU A 376 8.89 -4.09 -10.57
CA LEU A 376 8.25 -3.85 -9.28
C LEU A 376 6.81 -3.37 -9.47
N TRP A 377 5.90 -3.98 -8.73
CA TRP A 377 4.55 -3.51 -8.49
C TRP A 377 4.41 -3.15 -7.02
N MET A 378 4.20 -1.88 -6.73
CA MET A 378 3.92 -1.37 -5.38
C MET A 378 2.42 -1.15 -5.23
N ASN A 379 1.88 -1.54 -4.08
CA ASN A 379 0.50 -1.20 -3.72
C ASN A 379 0.25 -1.04 -2.22
N GLY A 380 -0.88 -0.41 -1.89
CA GLY A 380 -1.41 -0.30 -0.54
C GLY A 380 -2.61 -1.23 -0.36
N HIS A 381 -3.71 -0.67 0.15
CA HIS A 381 -5.04 -1.26 0.37
C HIS A 381 -5.08 -2.33 1.45
N THR A 382 -4.22 -3.35 1.33
CA THR A 382 -3.96 -4.24 2.45
C THR A 382 -3.18 -3.43 3.49
N HIS A 383 -3.73 -3.26 4.69
CA HIS A 383 -3.10 -2.48 5.76
C HIS A 383 -1.91 -3.20 6.42
N GLY A 384 -1.00 -3.74 5.62
CA GLY A 384 0.14 -4.51 6.08
C GLY A 384 1.30 -4.40 5.10
N GLU A 385 2.36 -5.14 5.40
CA GLU A 385 3.57 -5.17 4.58
C GLU A 385 3.86 -6.61 4.14
N ASN A 386 4.04 -6.82 2.85
CA ASN A 386 4.41 -8.11 2.27
C ASN A 386 5.29 -7.93 1.04
N HIS A 387 6.08 -8.96 0.74
CA HIS A 387 6.90 -9.04 -0.46
C HIS A 387 6.80 -10.43 -1.07
N ASP A 388 6.31 -10.47 -2.30
CA ASP A 388 6.28 -11.65 -3.14
C ASP A 388 7.05 -11.44 -4.44
N TYR A 389 7.49 -12.53 -5.04
CA TYR A 389 8.19 -12.52 -6.32
C TYR A 389 7.63 -13.56 -7.27
N SER A 390 7.25 -13.13 -8.47
CA SER A 390 6.88 -14.05 -9.55
C SER A 390 8.07 -14.29 -10.47
N SER A 391 8.57 -15.53 -10.49
CA SER A 391 9.60 -15.95 -11.45
C SER A 391 9.09 -15.97 -12.90
N THR A 392 7.78 -16.19 -13.09
CA THR A 392 7.13 -16.20 -14.41
C THR A 392 7.11 -14.81 -15.03
N TYR A 393 6.72 -13.79 -14.25
CA TYR A 393 6.63 -12.41 -14.74
C TYR A 393 7.91 -11.60 -14.49
N LYS A 394 8.82 -12.11 -13.64
CA LYS A 394 10.02 -11.42 -13.15
C LYS A 394 9.70 -10.10 -12.43
N VAL A 395 8.56 -10.06 -11.76
CA VAL A 395 8.04 -8.90 -11.03
C VAL A 395 8.07 -9.20 -9.53
N HIS A 396 8.57 -8.23 -8.75
CA HIS A 396 8.35 -8.16 -7.31
C HIS A 396 7.01 -7.47 -7.05
N PHE A 397 6.20 -8.03 -6.19
CA PHE A 397 4.98 -7.42 -5.69
C PHE A 397 5.20 -7.05 -4.23
N VAL A 398 5.00 -5.78 -3.90
CA VAL A 398 5.20 -5.28 -2.53
C VAL A 398 3.91 -4.61 -2.09
N ASP A 399 3.30 -5.20 -1.06
CA ASP A 399 2.22 -4.56 -0.31
C ASP A 399 2.87 -3.64 0.74
N ASN A 400 2.45 -2.38 0.78
CA ASN A 400 2.94 -1.33 1.66
C ASN A 400 1.78 -0.41 2.08
N GLY A 401 0.80 -0.95 2.80
CA GLY A 401 -0.36 -0.20 3.30
C GLY A 401 -0.32 0.11 4.79
N ALA A 402 0.87 0.18 5.38
CA ALA A 402 1.05 0.42 6.82
C ALA A 402 1.51 1.86 7.12
N GLY A 403 1.05 2.85 6.35
CA GLY A 403 1.49 4.25 6.45
C GLY A 403 0.98 5.02 7.66
N GLY A 404 0.08 4.43 8.45
CA GLY A 404 -0.36 4.98 9.73
C GLY A 404 -1.69 5.71 9.73
N GLY A 405 -2.43 5.71 8.60
CA GLY A 405 -3.77 6.27 8.52
C GLY A 405 -4.84 5.41 9.20
N ILE A 406 -4.51 4.14 9.42
CA ILE A 406 -5.38 3.11 9.96
C ILE A 406 -4.56 2.03 10.67
N GLN A 407 -5.18 1.30 11.60
CA GLN A 407 -4.48 0.23 12.30
C GLN A 407 -4.04 -0.86 11.32
N LYS A 408 -2.78 -1.27 11.42
CA LYS A 408 -2.23 -2.33 10.59
C LYS A 408 -2.89 -3.68 10.86
N GLU A 409 -3.02 -4.47 9.80
CA GLU A 409 -3.62 -5.79 9.78
C GLU A 409 -2.60 -6.85 9.34
N SER A 410 -3.04 -8.10 9.24
CA SER A 410 -2.22 -9.14 8.63
C SER A 410 -2.05 -8.85 7.14
N ALA A 411 -0.84 -9.01 6.63
CA ALA A 411 -0.59 -8.82 5.22
C ALA A 411 -1.31 -9.88 4.36
N SER A 412 -1.48 -9.57 3.08
CA SER A 412 -2.10 -10.46 2.11
C SER A 412 -1.33 -11.78 2.06
N VAL A 413 -2.04 -12.90 2.22
CA VAL A 413 -1.40 -14.22 2.32
C VAL A 413 -1.20 -14.79 0.92
N ARG A 414 -0.01 -15.33 0.67
CA ARG A 414 0.39 -16.01 -0.57
C ARG A 414 -0.75 -16.82 -1.19
N ILE A 415 -1.18 -16.42 -2.38
CA ILE A 415 -1.57 -17.40 -3.39
C ILE A 415 -0.25 -17.95 -3.92
N HIS A 416 0.06 -19.21 -3.61
CA HIS A 416 1.02 -19.93 -4.44
C HIS A 416 0.44 -19.89 -5.86
N VAL A 417 0.92 -18.96 -6.69
CA VAL A 417 0.71 -19.01 -8.14
C VAL A 417 1.57 -20.18 -8.62
N ARG A 418 1.14 -21.41 -8.30
CA ARG A 418 1.65 -22.62 -8.92
C ARG A 418 1.32 -22.46 -10.39
N GLY A 419 2.37 -22.33 -11.19
CA GLY A 419 2.28 -22.14 -12.63
C GLY A 419 1.24 -23.09 -13.23
N GLY A 420 0.30 -22.50 -13.97
CA GLY A 420 -0.82 -23.22 -14.54
C GLY A 420 -1.89 -22.32 -15.13
N VAL A 421 -1.50 -21.34 -15.96
CA VAL A 421 -2.29 -20.90 -17.11
C VAL A 421 -1.35 -20.53 -18.25
#